data_AF-A0A9P5SAG3-F1
#
_entry.id   AF-A0A9P5SAG3-F1
#
_cell.length_a   1.000
_cell.length_b   1.000
_cell.length_c   1.000
_cell.angle_alpha   90.00
_cell.angle_beta   90.00
_cell.angle_gamma   90.00
#
_symmetry.space_group_name_H-M   'P 1'
#
loop_
_entity.id
_entity.type
_entity.pdbx_description
1 polymer ?
#
loop_
_entity_poly.entity_id
_entity_poly.type
_entity_poly.pdbx_seq_one_letter_code
_entity_poly.pdbx_strand_id
1 'polypeptide(L)'
;MTLPIPRSPQSSEIQHVLARIKDRILPQSIVSIDIGIRNLAWVELSKDGEILRWAVEDLLVPSPSSTPSDAPQTPFQAEEEKERTESVGPSSLKKSRGRVGAGSNTKQQRVKKSKVSTPSYDPQAVALRVDKVMRTIMQGSPSVQGIILERQRFRSGGMHTMLDSTFKCGVVEGMIHTWFAFWQHEQQQLQQREWMVGAMVDEEKGKRKESVFIESVPPKAVAVRWGIGASGAKAAASSRKKKQALLLYATATDIKENDTTSEAIEGESIFNDSISPARSPKSLTYRHKKVQSKAIVDSWIYPNSSRDGQVDIVAASVAPELSPTSSLPSNFRVRCSPEMREWYSQEQKRDDLSDCLLQAVAWFEWKGRAVQEAVERSMPRLGSVGGNEEAALQPILRKRRSSRKPPSPLAE
;
A
#
# COMPACT_ATOMS: atom_id res chain seq x y z
N MET A 1 -12.12 47.07 19.26
CA MET A 1 -12.78 45.76 19.44
C MET A 1 -13.51 45.42 18.14
N THR A 2 -12.92 44.58 17.30
CA THR A 2 -13.56 44.07 16.08
C THR A 2 -14.48 42.91 16.46
N LEU A 3 -15.78 43.09 16.33
CA LEU A 3 -16.75 42.01 16.54
C LEU A 3 -16.54 40.93 15.46
N PRO A 4 -16.54 39.64 15.84
CA PRO A 4 -16.40 38.56 14.87
C PRO A 4 -17.58 38.61 13.89
N ILE A 5 -17.25 38.68 12.59
CA ILE A 5 -18.25 38.60 11.52
C ILE A 5 -18.99 37.27 11.68
N PRO A 6 -20.33 37.28 11.83
CA PRO A 6 -21.09 36.04 11.95
C PRO A 6 -20.88 35.20 10.70
N ARG A 7 -20.40 33.96 10.87
CA ARG A 7 -20.31 33.00 9.77
C ARG A 7 -21.71 32.81 9.19
N SER A 8 -21.85 32.94 7.88
CA SER A 8 -23.17 32.84 7.25
C SER A 8 -23.78 31.45 7.52
N PRO A 9 -25.10 31.37 7.75
CA PRO A 9 -25.82 30.10 7.95
C PRO A 9 -25.61 29.08 6.82
N GLN A 10 -25.28 29.55 5.62
CA GLN A 10 -24.93 28.71 4.46
C GLN A 10 -23.75 27.78 4.73
N SER A 11 -22.85 28.13 5.66
CA SER A 11 -21.68 27.30 5.97
C SER A 11 -22.04 25.97 6.64
N SER A 12 -23.10 25.86 7.44
CA SER A 12 -23.44 24.60 8.12
C SER A 12 -24.13 23.60 7.18
N GLU A 13 -25.04 24.08 6.34
CA GLU A 13 -25.76 23.25 5.36
C GLU A 13 -24.79 22.63 4.34
N ILE A 14 -23.83 23.42 3.84
CA ILE A 14 -22.77 22.94 2.94
C ILE A 14 -21.95 21.82 3.59
N GLN A 15 -21.61 21.96 4.88
CA GLN A 15 -20.84 20.93 5.59
C GLN A 15 -21.66 19.64 5.79
N HIS A 16 -22.97 19.73 6.06
CA HIS A 16 -23.84 18.57 6.14
C HIS A 16 -23.96 17.84 4.80
N VAL A 17 -24.17 18.57 3.71
CA VAL A 17 -24.21 18.00 2.35
C VAL A 17 -22.88 17.34 2.00
N LEU A 18 -21.76 18.02 2.25
CA LEU A 18 -20.42 17.47 2.03
C LEU A 18 -20.19 16.18 2.83
N ALA A 19 -20.61 16.13 4.09
CA ALA A 19 -20.49 14.94 4.93
C ALA A 19 -21.29 13.76 4.34
N ARG A 20 -22.54 13.99 3.93
CA ARG A 20 -23.39 12.96 3.30
C ARG A 20 -22.82 12.46 1.96
N ILE A 21 -22.26 13.37 1.17
CA ILE A 21 -21.63 13.01 -0.11
C ILE A 21 -20.35 12.20 0.12
N LYS A 22 -19.49 12.63 1.06
CA LYS A 22 -18.29 11.88 1.44
C LYS A 22 -18.64 10.48 1.95
N ASP A 23 -19.67 10.36 2.77
CA ASP A 23 -20.17 9.09 3.31
C ASP A 23 -20.60 8.08 2.22
N ARG A 24 -21.16 8.59 1.11
CA ARG A 24 -21.59 7.78 -0.04
C ARG A 24 -20.48 7.45 -1.04
N ILE A 25 -19.47 8.30 -1.17
CA ILE A 25 -18.44 8.17 -2.21
C ILE A 25 -17.20 7.45 -1.70
N LEU A 26 -16.77 7.76 -0.48
CA LEU A 26 -15.58 7.16 0.12
C LEU A 26 -15.87 5.70 0.49
N PRO A 27 -14.91 4.80 0.25
CA PRO A 27 -15.07 3.42 0.64
C PRO A 27 -15.14 3.26 2.16
N GLN A 28 -15.91 2.30 2.65
CA GLN A 28 -16.07 1.99 4.08
C GLN A 28 -14.73 1.61 4.73
N SER A 29 -13.98 0.70 4.10
CA SER A 29 -12.58 0.46 4.43
C SER A 29 -11.74 0.24 3.18
N ILE A 30 -10.44 0.54 3.32
CA ILE A 30 -9.42 0.22 2.33
C ILE A 30 -8.31 -0.59 3.00
N VAL A 31 -7.56 -1.33 2.20
CA VAL A 31 -6.34 -2.01 2.63
C VAL A 31 -5.16 -1.35 1.92
N SER A 32 -4.23 -0.80 2.68
CA SER A 32 -3.00 -0.22 2.16
C SER A 32 -1.84 -1.18 2.37
N ILE A 33 -1.06 -1.45 1.32
CA ILE A 33 0.04 -2.41 1.31
C ILE A 33 1.34 -1.66 0.96
N ASP A 34 2.36 -1.85 1.81
CA ASP A 34 3.76 -1.52 1.54
C ASP A 34 4.52 -2.82 1.23
N ILE A 35 5.10 -2.87 0.03
CA ILE A 35 5.63 -4.12 -0.54
C ILE A 35 7.08 -4.33 -0.12
N GLY A 36 7.28 -5.34 0.72
CA GLY A 36 8.58 -5.82 1.14
C GLY A 36 8.67 -7.35 1.13
N ILE A 37 9.76 -7.92 0.62
CA ILE A 37 9.88 -9.39 0.50
C ILE A 37 9.89 -10.11 1.86
N ARG A 38 10.50 -9.50 2.87
CA ARG A 38 10.54 -10.06 4.23
C ARG A 38 9.62 -9.32 5.20
N ASN A 39 8.94 -8.30 4.71
CA ASN A 39 8.34 -7.25 5.51
C ASN A 39 7.15 -6.63 4.76
N LEU A 40 6.36 -7.47 4.08
CA LEU A 40 5.14 -7.00 3.43
C LEU A 40 4.22 -6.53 4.53
N ALA A 41 4.02 -5.22 4.63
CA ALA A 41 3.20 -4.61 5.66
C ALA A 41 1.88 -4.20 5.04
N TRP A 42 0.76 -4.47 5.72
CA TRP A 42 -0.54 -4.04 5.26
C TRP A 42 -1.45 -3.65 6.40
N VAL A 43 -2.32 -2.67 6.14
CA VAL A 43 -3.27 -2.14 7.12
C VAL A 43 -4.63 -1.98 6.48
N GLU A 44 -5.66 -2.49 7.16
CA GLU A 44 -7.04 -2.17 6.86
C GLU A 44 -7.48 -0.96 7.69
N LEU A 45 -7.86 0.11 7.01
CA LEU A 45 -8.27 1.38 7.63
C LEU A 45 -9.70 1.72 7.18
N SER A 46 -10.57 2.01 8.15
CA SER A 46 -11.92 2.51 7.86
C SER A 46 -11.90 3.99 7.45
N LYS A 47 -12.96 4.44 6.76
CA LYS A 47 -13.15 5.87 6.42
C LYS A 47 -13.20 6.79 7.65
N ASP A 48 -13.53 6.24 8.81
CA ASP A 48 -13.59 6.95 10.08
C ASP A 48 -12.26 6.90 10.86
N GLY A 49 -11.19 6.47 10.19
CA GLY A 49 -9.83 6.40 10.72
C GLY A 49 -9.59 5.25 11.69
N GLU A 50 -10.47 4.25 11.78
CA GLU A 50 -10.27 3.10 12.65
C GLU A 50 -9.39 2.04 11.97
N ILE A 51 -8.31 1.64 12.65
CA ILE A 51 -7.46 0.55 12.19
C ILE A 51 -8.14 -0.76 12.55
N LEU A 52 -8.63 -1.47 11.54
CA LEU A 52 -9.39 -2.71 11.69
C LEU A 52 -8.46 -3.92 11.77
N ARG A 53 -7.44 -3.97 10.92
CA ARG A 53 -6.43 -5.03 10.86
C ARG A 53 -5.09 -4.42 10.47
N TRP A 54 -4.00 -4.98 11.00
CA TRP A 54 -2.64 -4.50 10.71
C TRP A 54 -1.68 -5.67 10.88
N ALA A 55 -0.84 -5.93 9.88
CA ALA A 55 0.06 -7.07 9.92
C ALA A 55 1.33 -6.84 9.08
N VAL A 56 2.36 -7.63 9.39
CA VAL A 56 3.59 -7.79 8.60
C VAL A 56 3.76 -9.27 8.26
N GLU A 57 4.13 -9.55 7.02
CA GLU A 57 4.34 -10.89 6.50
C GLU A 57 5.75 -11.04 5.92
N ASP A 58 6.41 -12.18 6.20
CA ASP A 58 7.66 -12.57 5.55
C ASP A 58 7.35 -13.58 4.44
N LEU A 59 7.48 -13.15 3.18
CA LEU A 59 7.15 -13.96 2.01
C LEU A 59 8.20 -15.05 1.73
N LEU A 60 9.34 -15.05 2.42
CA LEU A 60 10.40 -16.06 2.28
C LEU A 60 10.39 -17.12 3.38
N VAL A 61 9.60 -16.94 4.43
CA VAL A 61 9.47 -17.93 5.49
C VAL A 61 8.34 -18.88 5.10
N PRO A 62 8.56 -20.21 5.08
CA PRO A 62 7.50 -21.19 4.88
C PRO A 62 6.43 -21.04 5.96
N SER A 63 5.15 -21.19 5.61
CA SER A 63 4.09 -21.16 6.62
C SER A 63 4.29 -22.33 7.58
N PRO A 64 4.29 -22.14 8.91
CA PRO A 64 4.44 -23.24 9.85
C PRO A 64 3.31 -24.27 9.76
N SER A 65 2.24 -23.96 9.03
CA SER A 65 1.04 -24.78 8.85
C SER A 65 1.00 -25.64 7.58
N SER A 66 1.98 -25.56 6.68
CA SER A 66 2.00 -26.45 5.50
C SER A 66 2.71 -27.74 5.86
N THR A 67 2.01 -28.65 6.54
CA THR A 67 2.35 -30.06 6.44
C THR A 67 2.28 -30.46 4.97
N PRO A 68 3.26 -31.19 4.42
CA PRO A 68 3.30 -31.56 2.99
C PRO A 68 2.11 -32.40 2.49
N SER A 69 1.14 -32.72 3.35
CA SER A 69 0.04 -33.65 3.07
C SER A 69 -1.18 -33.00 2.38
N ASP A 70 -1.26 -31.66 2.32
CA ASP A 70 -2.47 -30.95 1.85
C ASP A 70 -2.24 -30.15 0.54
N ALA A 71 -1.20 -30.44 -0.23
CA ALA A 71 -1.10 -29.87 -1.57
C ALA A 71 -2.25 -30.42 -2.43
N PRO A 72 -3.12 -29.57 -3.01
CA PRO A 72 -4.10 -30.04 -3.99
C PRO A 72 -3.31 -30.58 -5.18
N GLN A 73 -3.36 -31.89 -5.38
CA GLN A 73 -2.81 -32.50 -6.59
C GLN A 73 -3.50 -31.85 -7.78
N THR A 74 -2.73 -31.10 -8.57
CA THR A 74 -3.22 -30.60 -9.84
C THR A 74 -3.47 -31.82 -10.72
N PRO A 75 -4.59 -31.89 -11.48
CA PRO A 75 -4.89 -33.03 -12.35
C PRO A 75 -3.81 -33.31 -13.41
N PHE A 76 -2.83 -32.41 -13.56
CA PHE A 76 -1.80 -32.46 -14.58
C PHE A 76 -0.56 -33.27 -14.18
N GLN A 77 -0.36 -33.60 -12.90
CA GLN A 77 0.82 -34.37 -12.43
C GLN A 77 0.57 -35.87 -12.25
N ALA A 78 -0.68 -36.34 -12.39
CA ALA A 78 -1.02 -37.75 -12.19
C ALA A 78 -0.68 -38.67 -13.38
N GLU A 79 -0.41 -38.12 -14.58
CA GLU A 79 -0.09 -38.95 -15.75
C GLU A 79 1.41 -39.15 -15.99
N GLU A 80 2.29 -38.27 -15.49
CA GLU A 80 3.73 -38.36 -15.75
C GLU A 80 4.47 -39.27 -14.74
N GLU A 81 3.89 -39.54 -13.56
CA GLU A 81 4.51 -40.38 -12.54
C GLU A 81 4.27 -41.90 -12.75
N LYS A 82 3.45 -42.29 -13.73
CA LYS A 82 3.14 -43.71 -13.99
C LYS A 82 4.15 -44.42 -14.91
N GLU A 83 5.13 -43.70 -15.47
CA GLU A 83 6.09 -44.27 -16.44
C GLU A 83 7.52 -44.45 -15.94
N ARG A 84 7.82 -44.16 -14.66
CA ARG A 84 9.22 -44.11 -14.19
C ARG A 84 9.64 -45.08 -13.09
N THR A 85 8.84 -46.10 -12.77
CA THR A 85 9.21 -47.09 -11.75
C THR A 85 9.32 -48.51 -12.28
N GLU A 86 10.23 -48.74 -13.23
CA GLU A 86 10.85 -50.07 -13.41
C GLU A 86 12.32 -49.93 -13.85
N SER A 87 13.25 -49.97 -12.89
CA SER A 87 14.52 -50.71 -13.03
C SER A 87 15.31 -50.68 -11.71
N VAL A 88 15.34 -51.86 -11.10
CA VAL A 88 16.08 -52.21 -9.89
C VAL A 88 17.52 -52.59 -10.26
N GLY A 89 18.49 -52.19 -9.44
CA GLY A 89 19.84 -52.75 -9.45
C GLY A 89 20.58 -52.49 -8.14
N PRO A 90 20.88 -53.52 -7.31
CA PRO A 90 21.55 -53.36 -6.01
C PRO A 90 23.05 -53.73 -6.09
N SER A 91 23.94 -52.87 -5.60
CA SER A 91 25.31 -53.20 -5.18
C SER A 91 25.92 -51.92 -4.53
N SER A 92 26.81 -51.88 -3.53
CA SER A 92 27.58 -52.88 -2.79
C SER A 92 28.04 -52.24 -1.47
N LEU A 93 28.03 -53.02 -0.39
CA LEU A 93 28.76 -52.75 0.85
C LEU A 93 30.27 -52.60 0.57
N LYS A 94 30.90 -51.57 1.16
CA LYS A 94 32.32 -51.66 1.55
C LYS A 94 32.55 -51.12 2.97
N LYS A 95 32.85 -52.08 3.86
CA LYS A 95 33.56 -51.92 5.13
C LYS A 95 34.90 -51.20 4.90
N SER A 96 35.26 -50.29 5.80
CA SER A 96 36.66 -50.15 6.22
C SER A 96 36.74 -49.90 7.73
N ARG A 97 37.59 -50.71 8.36
CA ARG A 97 37.95 -50.70 9.78
C ARG A 97 39.16 -49.79 9.99
N GLY A 98 39.20 -49.14 11.15
CA GLY A 98 40.43 -48.93 11.92
C GLY A 98 41.04 -47.54 11.82
N ARG A 99 41.12 -46.83 12.94
CA ARG A 99 42.34 -46.76 13.76
C ARG A 99 42.07 -45.94 15.03
N VAL A 100 42.29 -46.57 16.17
CA VAL A 100 42.24 -45.96 17.51
C VAL A 100 43.53 -45.19 17.70
N GLY A 101 43.43 -43.88 17.98
CA GLY A 101 44.55 -43.02 18.30
C GLY A 101 44.15 -42.10 19.44
N ALA A 102 44.52 -42.49 20.66
CA ALA A 102 44.39 -41.70 21.86
C ALA A 102 45.34 -40.49 21.80
N GLY A 103 44.78 -39.30 22.00
CA GLY A 103 45.51 -38.04 22.02
C GLY A 103 44.65 -36.96 22.65
N SER A 104 44.62 -36.94 23.99
CA SER A 104 43.96 -35.91 24.78
C SER A 104 44.62 -34.56 24.55
N ASN A 105 43.89 -33.62 23.93
CA ASN A 105 44.21 -32.21 24.02
C ASN A 105 42.91 -31.41 24.05
N THR A 106 42.47 -31.12 25.27
CA THR A 106 41.28 -30.33 25.59
C THR A 106 41.52 -28.86 25.23
N LYS A 107 41.47 -28.54 23.94
CA LYS A 107 41.22 -27.18 23.46
C LYS A 107 39.71 -26.96 23.43
N GLN A 108 39.25 -26.01 24.25
CA GLN A 108 37.88 -25.52 24.27
C GLN A 108 37.42 -25.19 22.83
N GLN A 109 36.64 -26.11 22.25
CA GLN A 109 35.95 -25.91 20.99
C GLN A 109 34.87 -24.85 21.21
N ARG A 110 35.22 -23.61 20.86
CA ARG A 110 34.25 -22.54 20.64
C ARG A 110 33.22 -23.04 19.63
N VAL A 111 32.03 -23.39 20.12
CA VAL A 111 30.90 -23.87 19.32
C VAL A 111 30.64 -22.85 18.21
N LYS A 112 31.04 -23.19 16.98
CA LYS A 112 30.73 -22.39 15.80
C LYS A 112 29.21 -22.50 15.60
N LYS A 113 28.46 -21.46 16.00
CA LYS A 113 27.04 -21.31 15.65
C LYS A 113 26.90 -21.63 14.16
N SER A 114 26.18 -22.70 13.83
CA SER A 114 25.85 -23.05 12.46
C SER A 114 25.17 -21.84 11.82
N LYS A 115 25.76 -21.38 10.71
CA LYS A 115 25.28 -20.23 9.96
C LYS A 115 23.98 -20.66 9.29
N VAL A 116 22.84 -20.33 9.90
CA VAL A 116 21.50 -20.55 9.31
C VAL A 116 21.53 -19.93 7.91
N SER A 117 21.37 -20.76 6.89
CA SER A 117 21.34 -20.30 5.50
C SER A 117 20.14 -19.38 5.31
N THR A 118 20.37 -18.14 4.87
CA THR A 118 19.29 -17.24 4.45
C THR A 118 18.43 -17.95 3.40
N PRO A 119 17.09 -17.93 3.54
CA PRO A 119 16.22 -18.60 2.57
C PRO A 119 16.42 -17.96 1.19
N SER A 120 16.60 -18.82 0.19
CA SER A 120 16.71 -18.42 -1.21
C SER A 120 15.39 -17.83 -1.70
N TYR A 121 15.45 -16.89 -2.64
CA TYR A 121 14.25 -16.37 -3.28
C TYR A 121 13.76 -17.38 -4.33
N ASP A 122 12.52 -17.82 -4.17
CA ASP A 122 11.82 -18.66 -5.14
C ASP A 122 10.49 -17.98 -5.50
N PRO A 123 10.29 -17.55 -6.76
CA PRO A 123 9.04 -16.94 -7.21
C PRO A 123 7.80 -17.79 -6.94
N GLN A 124 7.90 -19.12 -7.04
CA GLN A 124 6.74 -20.00 -6.84
C GLN A 124 6.32 -20.02 -5.37
N ALA A 125 7.28 -20.18 -4.45
CA ALA A 125 7.01 -20.08 -3.01
C ALA A 125 6.45 -18.69 -2.64
N VAL A 126 6.99 -17.61 -3.22
CA VAL A 126 6.49 -16.24 -2.99
C VAL A 126 5.06 -16.08 -3.50
N ALA A 127 4.72 -16.61 -4.68
CA ALA A 127 3.37 -16.54 -5.24
C ALA A 127 2.32 -17.20 -4.32
N LEU A 128 2.64 -18.37 -3.75
CA LEU A 128 1.77 -19.04 -2.78
C LEU A 128 1.57 -18.20 -1.50
N ARG A 129 2.61 -17.50 -1.06
CA ARG A 129 2.50 -16.58 0.08
C ARG A 129 1.65 -15.35 -0.26
N VAL A 130 1.84 -14.76 -1.44
CA VAL A 130 1.00 -13.66 -1.93
C VAL A 130 -0.47 -14.09 -1.99
N ASP A 131 -0.79 -15.26 -2.57
CA ASP A 131 -2.16 -15.79 -2.60
C ASP A 131 -2.76 -15.91 -1.19
N LYS A 132 -2.02 -16.49 -0.24
CA LYS A 132 -2.47 -16.61 1.15
C LYS A 132 -2.74 -15.23 1.80
N VAL A 133 -1.84 -14.26 1.60
CA VAL A 133 -2.02 -12.90 2.13
C VAL A 133 -3.25 -12.24 1.51
N MET A 134 -3.40 -12.31 0.19
CA MET A 134 -4.52 -11.70 -0.51
C MET A 134 -5.86 -12.35 -0.14
N ARG A 135 -5.92 -13.67 0.02
CA ARG A 135 -7.11 -14.36 0.56
C ARG A 135 -7.42 -13.91 1.99
N THR A 136 -6.41 -13.79 2.84
CA THR A 136 -6.58 -13.30 4.22
C THR A 136 -7.16 -11.88 4.24
N ILE A 137 -6.66 -11.01 3.37
CA ILE A 137 -7.15 -9.64 3.22
C ILE A 137 -8.60 -9.65 2.74
N MET A 138 -8.89 -10.33 1.63
CA MET A 138 -10.19 -10.25 0.96
C MET A 138 -11.30 -11.05 1.64
N GLN A 139 -10.97 -12.20 2.25
CA GLN A 139 -11.95 -13.05 2.93
C GLN A 139 -12.13 -12.67 4.40
N GLY A 140 -11.11 -12.07 5.02
CA GLY A 140 -11.16 -11.71 6.43
C GLY A 140 -11.95 -10.43 6.74
N SER A 141 -12.36 -9.66 5.73
CA SER A 141 -13.23 -8.49 5.94
C SER A 141 -14.08 -8.18 4.70
N PRO A 142 -15.41 -8.34 4.78
CA PRO A 142 -16.30 -8.02 3.66
C PRO A 142 -16.47 -6.51 3.42
N SER A 143 -15.99 -5.65 4.34
CA SER A 143 -16.08 -4.19 4.18
C SER A 143 -14.96 -3.59 3.34
N VAL A 144 -13.94 -4.38 2.96
CA VAL A 144 -12.83 -3.91 2.12
C VAL A 144 -13.35 -3.60 0.73
N GLN A 145 -13.25 -2.34 0.35
CA GLN A 145 -13.72 -1.84 -0.95
C GLN A 145 -12.59 -1.34 -1.85
N GLY A 146 -11.37 -1.21 -1.32
CA GLY A 146 -10.21 -0.77 -2.09
C GLY A 146 -8.90 -1.34 -1.58
N ILE A 147 -7.99 -1.62 -2.50
CA ILE A 147 -6.60 -1.98 -2.21
C ILE A 147 -5.69 -0.86 -2.72
N ILE A 148 -4.87 -0.31 -1.83
CA ILE A 148 -3.92 0.75 -2.12
C ILE A 148 -2.52 0.15 -2.09
N LEU A 149 -1.80 0.20 -3.22
CA LEU A 149 -0.43 -0.29 -3.31
C LEU A 149 0.56 0.87 -3.35
N GLU A 150 1.65 0.78 -2.59
CA GLU A 150 2.79 1.67 -2.83
C GLU A 150 3.40 1.34 -4.20
N ARG A 151 3.52 2.34 -5.09
CA ARG A 151 4.15 2.15 -6.39
C ARG A 151 5.66 1.98 -6.22
N GLN A 152 6.19 0.83 -6.63
CA GLN A 152 7.63 0.56 -6.53
C GLN A 152 8.43 1.58 -7.36
N ARG A 153 9.47 2.16 -6.75
CA ARG A 153 10.36 3.09 -7.47
C ARG A 153 11.54 2.34 -8.07
N PHE A 154 11.78 2.55 -9.36
CA PHE A 154 13.07 2.19 -9.95
C PHE A 154 14.17 3.03 -9.30
N ARG A 155 15.17 2.36 -8.73
CA ARG A 155 16.37 3.01 -8.18
C ARG A 155 17.56 2.64 -9.05
N SER A 156 17.95 3.54 -9.96
CA SER A 156 19.25 3.46 -10.64
C SER A 156 20.34 4.06 -9.73
N GLY A 157 21.47 3.35 -9.58
CA GLY A 157 22.63 3.83 -8.83
C GLY A 157 23.10 2.92 -7.69
N GLY A 158 23.82 1.85 -8.06
CA GLY A 158 24.96 1.33 -7.30
C GLY A 158 24.69 0.62 -5.98
N MET A 159 24.05 -0.55 -6.02
CA MET A 159 24.37 -1.74 -5.21
C MET A 159 23.49 -2.88 -5.73
N HIS A 160 24.08 -4.03 -6.07
CA HIS A 160 23.37 -5.22 -6.57
C HIS A 160 22.13 -5.57 -5.72
N THR A 161 22.22 -5.35 -4.40
CA THR A 161 21.12 -5.57 -3.45
C THR A 161 19.91 -4.64 -3.65
N MET A 162 20.09 -3.42 -4.14
CA MET A 162 18.97 -2.51 -4.43
C MET A 162 18.23 -2.92 -5.70
N LEU A 163 18.97 -3.37 -6.72
CA LEU A 163 18.37 -3.91 -7.94
C LEU A 163 17.59 -5.19 -7.64
N ASP A 164 18.21 -6.11 -6.88
CA ASP A 164 17.59 -7.36 -6.44
C ASP A 164 16.30 -7.12 -5.65
N SER A 165 16.33 -6.23 -4.65
CA SER A 165 15.13 -5.88 -3.89
C SER A 165 14.06 -5.23 -4.75
N THR A 166 14.44 -4.33 -5.67
CA THR A 166 13.48 -3.63 -6.55
C THR A 166 12.80 -4.61 -7.49
N PHE A 167 13.57 -5.53 -8.07
CA PHE A 167 13.05 -6.55 -8.97
C PHE A 167 12.08 -7.48 -8.24
N LYS A 168 12.47 -8.00 -7.07
CA LYS A 168 11.63 -8.89 -6.27
C LYS A 168 10.33 -8.21 -5.82
N CYS A 169 10.39 -6.97 -5.33
CA CYS A 169 9.18 -6.21 -4.98
C CYS A 169 8.30 -5.97 -6.22
N GLY A 170 8.87 -5.68 -7.38
CA GLY A 170 8.11 -5.53 -8.63
C GLY A 170 7.43 -6.82 -9.09
N VAL A 171 8.08 -7.98 -8.89
CA VAL A 171 7.46 -9.29 -9.12
C VAL A 171 6.27 -9.50 -8.18
N VAL A 172 6.40 -9.17 -6.89
CA VAL A 172 5.29 -9.27 -5.93
C VAL A 172 4.16 -8.32 -6.27
N GLU A 173 4.44 -7.08 -6.67
CA GLU A 173 3.45 -6.12 -7.16
C GLU A 173 2.68 -6.71 -8.35
N GLY A 174 3.38 -7.29 -9.33
CA GLY A 174 2.77 -7.98 -10.47
C GLY A 174 1.90 -9.18 -10.06
N MET A 175 2.33 -9.96 -9.07
CA MET A 175 1.55 -11.08 -8.53
C MET A 175 0.26 -10.59 -7.85
N ILE A 176 0.32 -9.51 -7.07
CA ILE A 176 -0.86 -8.92 -6.41
C ILE A 176 -1.84 -8.39 -7.46
N HIS A 177 -1.37 -7.67 -8.48
CA HIS A 177 -2.22 -7.17 -9.57
C HIS A 177 -2.88 -8.31 -10.34
N THR A 178 -2.12 -9.35 -10.67
CA THR A 178 -2.62 -10.53 -11.37
C THR A 178 -3.67 -11.25 -10.53
N TRP A 179 -3.37 -11.51 -9.25
CA TRP A 179 -4.29 -12.14 -8.31
C TRP A 179 -5.60 -11.35 -8.20
N PHE A 180 -5.51 -10.02 -8.07
CA PHE A 180 -6.68 -9.15 -7.96
C PHE A 180 -7.53 -9.17 -9.23
N ALA A 181 -6.90 -9.14 -10.40
CA ALA A 181 -7.61 -9.24 -11.68
C ALA A 181 -8.37 -10.56 -11.82
N PHE A 182 -7.74 -11.69 -11.46
CA PHE A 182 -8.41 -13.00 -11.45
C PHE A 182 -9.58 -13.04 -10.47
N TRP A 183 -9.36 -12.59 -9.23
CA TRP A 183 -10.41 -12.52 -8.23
C TRP A 183 -11.58 -11.63 -8.70
N GLN A 184 -11.28 -10.46 -9.26
CA GLN A 184 -12.31 -9.55 -9.75
C GLN A 184 -13.12 -10.15 -10.90
N HIS A 185 -12.46 -10.84 -11.83
CA HIS A 185 -13.12 -11.57 -12.91
C HIS A 185 -14.04 -12.67 -12.39
N GLU A 186 -13.59 -13.46 -11.41
CA GLU A 186 -14.41 -14.48 -10.74
C GLU A 186 -15.64 -13.86 -10.05
N GLN A 187 -15.47 -12.76 -9.34
CA GLN A 187 -16.60 -12.04 -8.72
C GLN A 187 -17.60 -11.51 -9.76
N GLN A 188 -17.13 -11.04 -10.92
CA GLN A 188 -18.01 -10.59 -12.00
C GLN A 188 -18.81 -11.76 -12.58
N GLN A 189 -18.20 -12.93 -12.78
CA GLN A 189 -18.91 -14.12 -13.23
C GLN A 189 -19.95 -14.60 -12.23
N LEU A 190 -19.60 -14.62 -10.94
CA LEU A 190 -20.56 -14.98 -9.88
C LEU A 190 -21.74 -14.00 -9.86
N GLN A 191 -21.50 -12.70 -9.97
CA GLN A 191 -22.57 -11.70 -10.06
C GLN A 191 -23.44 -11.87 -11.31
N GLN A 192 -22.85 -12.19 -12.46
CA GLN A 192 -23.61 -12.47 -13.69
C GLN A 192 -24.50 -13.71 -13.52
N ARG A 193 -23.99 -14.77 -12.87
CA ARG A 193 -24.76 -15.99 -12.56
C ARG A 193 -25.87 -15.72 -11.55
N GLU A 194 -25.58 -15.01 -10.46
CA GLU A 194 -26.58 -14.56 -9.49
C GLU A 194 -27.66 -13.70 -10.16
N TRP A 195 -27.26 -12.81 -11.08
CA TRP A 195 -28.19 -11.96 -11.82
C TRP A 195 -29.08 -12.77 -12.77
N MET A 196 -28.52 -13.72 -13.53
CA MET A 196 -29.31 -14.59 -14.42
C MET A 196 -30.33 -15.43 -13.63
N VAL A 197 -29.95 -15.95 -12.47
CA VAL A 197 -30.86 -16.74 -11.61
C VAL A 197 -31.88 -15.83 -10.90
N GLY A 198 -31.44 -14.69 -10.37
CA GLY A 198 -32.29 -13.75 -9.62
C GLY A 198 -33.28 -13.00 -10.49
N ALA A 199 -32.94 -12.70 -11.75
CA ALA A 199 -33.85 -12.12 -12.74
C ALA A 199 -35.04 -13.04 -13.05
N MET A 200 -34.95 -14.34 -12.74
CA MET A 200 -36.09 -15.27 -12.84
C MET A 200 -36.99 -15.27 -11.60
N VAL A 201 -36.58 -14.67 -10.48
CA VAL A 201 -37.24 -14.84 -9.18
C VAL A 201 -37.79 -13.54 -8.57
N ASP A 202 -37.15 -12.37 -8.73
CA ASP A 202 -37.69 -11.07 -8.27
C ASP A 202 -36.89 -9.88 -8.85
N GLU A 203 -37.57 -8.89 -9.45
CA GLU A 203 -36.94 -7.69 -10.06
C GLU A 203 -36.27 -6.73 -9.07
N GLU A 204 -36.68 -6.69 -7.79
CA GLU A 204 -36.26 -5.62 -6.86
C GLU A 204 -34.92 -5.86 -6.12
N LYS A 205 -34.31 -7.05 -6.19
CA LYS A 205 -33.09 -7.36 -5.39
C LYS A 205 -31.75 -7.04 -6.05
N GLY A 206 -31.74 -6.44 -7.24
CA GLY A 206 -30.55 -6.17 -8.05
C GLY A 206 -29.64 -5.01 -7.60
N LYS A 207 -29.40 -4.80 -6.29
CA LYS A 207 -28.34 -3.86 -5.88
C LYS A 207 -26.99 -4.47 -6.24
N ARG A 208 -26.38 -3.98 -7.34
CA ARG A 208 -25.02 -4.36 -7.74
C ARG A 208 -24.08 -4.20 -6.54
N LYS A 209 -23.47 -5.31 -6.11
CA LYS A 209 -22.37 -5.28 -5.13
C LYS A 209 -21.31 -4.31 -5.65
N GLU A 210 -20.87 -3.38 -4.80
CA GLU A 210 -19.84 -2.43 -5.20
C GLU A 210 -18.56 -3.19 -5.56
N SER A 211 -18.00 -2.88 -6.73
CA SER A 211 -16.75 -3.48 -7.18
C SER A 211 -15.59 -2.97 -6.32
N VAL A 212 -14.83 -3.89 -5.72
CA VAL A 212 -13.53 -3.56 -5.10
C VAL A 212 -12.60 -2.99 -6.18
N PHE A 213 -11.79 -2.00 -5.83
CA PHE A 213 -10.79 -1.39 -6.72
C PHE A 213 -9.36 -1.62 -6.22
N ILE A 214 -8.39 -1.46 -7.12
CA ILE A 214 -6.96 -1.40 -6.78
C ILE A 214 -6.37 -0.11 -7.34
N GLU A 215 -5.60 0.63 -6.53
CA GLU A 215 -4.99 1.91 -6.92
C GLU A 215 -3.55 1.99 -6.40
N SER A 216 -2.62 2.43 -7.24
CA SER A 216 -1.23 2.62 -6.85
C SER A 216 -0.97 4.06 -6.41
N VAL A 217 -0.27 4.24 -5.30
CA VAL A 217 0.09 5.55 -4.72
C VAL A 217 1.58 5.80 -4.86
N PRO A 218 2.03 6.97 -5.34
CA PRO A 218 3.45 7.27 -5.39
C PRO A 218 3.96 7.64 -4.00
N PRO A 219 5.06 7.03 -3.55
CA PRO A 219 5.49 7.25 -2.18
C PRO A 219 6.14 8.63 -2.00
N LYS A 220 6.46 9.34 -3.10
CA LYS A 220 6.94 10.73 -3.03
C LYS A 220 5.80 11.66 -2.61
N ALA A 221 4.57 11.42 -3.07
CA ALA A 221 3.42 12.22 -2.68
C ALA A 221 3.09 11.99 -1.21
N VAL A 222 3.13 10.75 -0.74
CA VAL A 222 2.95 10.40 0.68
C VAL A 222 4.01 11.09 1.53
N ALA A 223 5.29 10.96 1.17
CA ALA A 223 6.37 11.62 1.91
C ALA A 223 6.23 13.15 1.95
N VAL A 224 5.90 13.78 0.82
CA VAL A 224 5.68 15.24 0.75
C VAL A 224 4.48 15.66 1.62
N ARG A 225 3.39 14.89 1.59
CA ARG A 225 2.18 15.16 2.40
C ARG A 225 2.50 15.22 3.88
N TRP A 226 3.39 14.35 4.35
CA TRP A 226 3.79 14.23 5.75
C TRP A 226 5.07 14.99 6.12
N GLY A 227 5.65 15.76 5.18
CA GLY A 227 6.90 16.49 5.41
C GLY A 227 8.14 15.60 5.58
N ILE A 228 8.04 14.31 5.23
CA ILE A 228 9.10 13.33 5.40
C ILE A 228 10.26 13.61 4.42
N GLY A 229 11.45 13.81 4.97
CA GLY A 229 12.67 14.10 4.20
C GLY A 229 12.84 15.57 3.76
N ALA A 230 12.01 16.50 4.25
CA ALA A 230 12.16 17.93 3.97
C ALA A 230 13.36 18.59 4.69
N SER A 231 13.95 17.93 5.68
CA SER A 231 14.96 18.49 6.60
C SER A 231 16.39 18.64 6.03
N GLY A 232 16.62 18.40 4.74
CA GLY A 232 17.97 18.43 4.14
C GLY A 232 18.18 19.35 2.94
N ALA A 233 17.13 19.90 2.35
CA ALA A 233 17.24 20.83 1.23
C ALA A 233 16.96 22.24 1.72
N LYS A 234 17.99 23.10 1.72
CA LYS A 234 17.92 24.52 2.06
C LYS A 234 16.56 25.11 1.64
N ALA A 235 15.85 25.68 2.62
CA ALA A 235 14.52 26.26 2.51
C ALA A 235 14.41 27.53 1.61
N ALA A 236 15.27 27.68 0.60
CA ALA A 236 15.40 28.88 -0.22
C ALA A 236 14.77 28.78 -1.62
N ALA A 237 14.26 27.62 -2.05
CA ALA A 237 13.64 27.48 -3.37
C ALA A 237 12.11 27.64 -3.35
N SER A 238 11.68 28.86 -3.68
CA SER A 238 10.33 29.35 -4.07
C SER A 238 9.12 28.43 -3.86
N SER A 239 8.28 28.84 -2.89
CA SER A 239 6.97 28.31 -2.50
C SER A 239 5.96 28.10 -3.66
N ARG A 240 6.11 28.83 -4.77
CA ARG A 240 5.20 28.74 -5.94
C ARG A 240 5.29 27.38 -6.65
N LYS A 241 6.51 26.85 -6.85
CA LYS A 241 6.70 25.56 -7.55
C LYS A 241 6.21 24.36 -6.72
N LYS A 242 6.26 24.44 -5.38
CA LYS A 242 5.75 23.38 -4.48
C LYS A 242 4.23 23.30 -4.48
N LYS A 243 3.51 24.44 -4.41
CA LYS A 243 2.04 24.47 -4.56
C LYS A 243 1.60 23.99 -5.94
N GLN A 244 2.32 24.39 -6.99
CA GLN A 244 2.01 23.96 -8.36
C GLN A 244 2.21 22.45 -8.55
N ALA A 245 3.27 21.86 -7.99
CA ALA A 245 3.51 20.41 -8.06
C ALA A 245 2.45 19.59 -7.31
N LEU A 246 1.97 20.07 -6.16
CA LEU A 246 0.90 19.40 -5.41
C LEU A 246 -0.45 19.46 -6.15
N LEU A 247 -0.75 20.61 -6.76
CA LEU A 247 -1.99 20.86 -7.52
C LEU A 247 -1.99 20.14 -8.89
N LEU A 248 -0.84 20.11 -9.58
CA LEU A 248 -0.63 19.35 -10.81
C LEU A 248 -0.73 17.84 -10.55
N TYR A 249 -0.32 17.35 -9.39
CA TYR A 249 -0.41 15.92 -9.09
C TYR A 249 -1.85 15.48 -8.77
N ALA A 250 -2.61 16.29 -8.02
CA ALA A 250 -4.03 16.03 -7.77
C ALA A 250 -4.89 16.07 -9.05
N THR A 251 -4.43 16.80 -10.08
CA THR A 251 -5.10 16.86 -11.40
C THR A 251 -4.54 15.84 -12.41
N ALA A 252 -3.27 15.43 -12.31
CA ALA A 252 -2.65 14.47 -13.24
C ALA A 252 -3.05 13.01 -13.01
N THR A 253 -3.55 12.64 -11.83
CA THR A 253 -4.19 11.32 -11.63
C THR A 253 -5.53 11.18 -12.37
N ASP A 254 -6.05 12.26 -12.96
CA ASP A 254 -7.28 12.28 -13.76
C ASP A 254 -7.00 12.26 -15.29
N ILE A 255 -5.72 12.27 -15.73
CA ILE A 255 -5.35 12.33 -17.16
C ILE A 255 -4.06 11.53 -17.41
N LYS A 256 -4.17 10.25 -17.77
CA LYS A 256 -3.33 9.52 -18.75
C LYS A 256 -3.50 7.99 -18.64
N GLU A 257 -4.53 7.49 -19.31
CA GLU A 257 -4.43 6.27 -20.13
C GLU A 257 -4.54 6.76 -21.58
N ASN A 258 -3.72 6.20 -22.49
CA ASN A 258 -3.44 6.64 -23.86
C ASN A 258 -2.34 7.71 -23.98
N ASP A 259 -1.10 7.26 -24.14
CA ASP A 259 -0.41 7.40 -25.43
C ASP A 259 0.93 6.65 -25.39
N THR A 260 1.03 5.61 -26.22
CA THR A 260 2.27 4.90 -26.57
C THR A 260 2.72 5.41 -27.93
N THR A 261 3.71 6.29 -27.95
CA THR A 261 4.64 6.42 -29.07
C THR A 261 6.02 6.74 -28.51
N SER A 262 6.94 5.80 -28.74
CA SER A 262 8.35 5.87 -28.39
C SER A 262 9.09 6.31 -29.64
N GLU A 263 9.63 7.53 -29.65
CA GLU A 263 10.71 7.90 -30.57
C GLU A 263 11.99 8.10 -29.78
N ALA A 264 12.99 7.32 -30.17
CA ALA A 264 14.34 7.35 -29.66
C ALA A 264 15.05 8.61 -30.16
N ILE A 265 15.75 9.30 -29.26
CA ILE A 265 16.80 10.25 -29.63
C ILE A 265 18.06 9.79 -28.90
N GLU A 266 18.96 9.22 -29.68
CA GLU A 266 20.37 9.01 -29.35
C GLU A 266 21.05 10.38 -29.19
N GLY A 267 21.89 10.52 -28.16
CA GLY A 267 22.64 11.75 -27.90
C GLY A 267 23.84 11.46 -27.02
N GLU A 268 25.00 11.79 -27.57
CA GLU A 268 26.34 11.29 -27.26
C GLU A 268 26.94 11.66 -25.90
N SER A 269 27.92 10.83 -25.55
CA SER A 269 28.90 10.91 -24.47
C SER A 269 29.85 12.10 -24.63
N ILE A 270 29.92 13.01 -23.64
CA ILE A 270 31.16 13.70 -23.24
C ILE A 270 31.06 14.11 -21.75
N PHE A 271 31.75 13.39 -20.85
CA PHE A 271 32.69 13.96 -19.86
C PHE A 271 33.20 12.84 -18.94
N ASN A 272 34.47 12.53 -19.12
CA ASN A 272 35.27 11.71 -18.22
C ASN A 272 36.14 12.72 -17.46
N ASP A 273 35.97 12.85 -16.15
CA ASP A 273 37.01 13.46 -15.32
C ASP A 273 37.02 12.86 -13.91
N SER A 274 38.23 12.50 -13.51
CA SER A 274 38.55 11.70 -12.34
C SER A 274 38.51 12.56 -11.09
N ILE A 275 37.45 12.40 -10.28
CA ILE A 275 37.41 12.88 -8.90
C ILE A 275 37.13 11.69 -7.98
N SER A 276 38.05 11.42 -7.06
CA SER A 276 37.90 10.41 -6.02
C SER A 276 36.59 10.62 -5.25
N PRO A 277 35.75 9.58 -5.02
CA PRO A 277 34.44 9.77 -4.44
C PRO A 277 34.58 9.96 -2.92
N ALA A 278 34.49 11.20 -2.45
CA ALA A 278 34.10 11.47 -1.09
C ALA A 278 32.76 10.75 -0.81
N ARG A 279 32.71 9.93 0.25
CA ARG A 279 31.52 9.16 0.64
C ARG A 279 30.29 10.07 0.69
N SER A 280 29.38 9.92 -0.27
CA SER A 280 28.21 10.78 -0.36
C SER A 280 27.27 10.61 0.86
N PRO A 281 26.66 11.68 1.39
CA PRO A 281 25.83 11.69 2.61
C PRO A 281 24.45 10.99 2.49
N LYS A 282 24.26 10.10 1.51
CA LYS A 282 22.95 9.51 1.15
C LYS A 282 22.38 8.60 2.25
N SER A 283 23.23 7.88 3.00
CA SER A 283 22.82 6.96 4.08
C SER A 283 22.08 7.67 5.23
N LEU A 284 22.54 8.86 5.64
CA LEU A 284 21.88 9.61 6.72
C LEU A 284 20.44 9.97 6.34
N THR A 285 20.19 10.36 5.09
CA THR A 285 18.85 10.81 4.67
C THR A 285 17.78 9.71 4.71
N TYR A 286 18.15 8.45 4.46
CA TYR A 286 17.20 7.34 4.49
C TYR A 286 16.81 6.96 5.91
N ARG A 287 17.79 6.88 6.83
CA ARG A 287 17.53 6.59 8.25
C ARG A 287 16.65 7.66 8.90
N HIS A 288 16.84 8.93 8.55
CA HIS A 288 15.99 10.01 9.05
C HIS A 288 14.53 9.88 8.61
N LYS A 289 14.26 9.39 7.39
CA LYS A 289 12.88 9.18 6.91
C LYS A 289 12.15 8.13 7.74
N LYS A 290 12.78 6.98 7.98
CA LYS A 290 12.20 5.90 8.80
C LYS A 290 11.83 6.36 10.21
N VAL A 291 12.70 7.17 10.82
CA VAL A 291 12.45 7.74 12.15
C VAL A 291 11.27 8.71 12.13
N GLN A 292 11.12 9.50 11.06
CA GLN A 292 10.01 10.45 10.91
C GLN A 292 8.67 9.74 10.72
N SER A 293 8.57 8.74 9.85
CA SER A 293 7.32 7.98 9.63
C SER A 293 6.81 7.39 10.95
N LYS A 294 7.70 6.70 11.67
CA LYS A 294 7.40 6.12 12.98
C LYS A 294 6.94 7.17 13.99
N ALA A 295 7.66 8.30 14.10
CA ALA A 295 7.30 9.35 15.05
C ALA A 295 5.91 9.94 14.80
N ILE A 296 5.51 10.10 13.53
CA ILE A 296 4.18 10.58 13.16
C ILE A 296 3.12 9.57 13.62
N VAL A 297 3.31 8.28 13.30
CA VAL A 297 2.36 7.23 13.68
C VAL A 297 2.30 7.04 15.19
N ASP A 298 3.44 7.11 15.90
CA ASP A 298 3.50 7.07 17.35
C ASP A 298 2.67 8.19 17.98
N SER A 299 2.70 9.41 17.40
CA SER A 299 1.88 10.53 17.88
C SER A 299 0.37 10.31 17.71
N TRP A 300 -0.04 9.48 16.75
CA TRP A 300 -1.45 9.15 16.51
C TRP A 300 -1.94 8.02 17.42
N ILE A 301 -1.11 6.99 17.58
CA ILE A 301 -1.46 5.77 18.31
C ILE A 301 -1.29 5.96 19.81
N TYR A 302 -0.31 6.74 20.23
CA TYR A 302 -0.02 7.09 21.62
C TYR A 302 -0.22 8.60 21.84
N PRO A 303 -1.46 9.11 21.71
CA PRO A 303 -1.73 10.51 21.98
C PRO A 303 -1.62 10.71 23.50
N ASN A 304 -0.40 10.95 23.97
CA ASN A 304 0.00 11.24 25.36
C ASN A 304 -0.87 10.54 26.42
N SER A 305 -0.46 9.33 26.85
CA SER A 305 -0.80 8.84 28.19
C SER A 305 -0.21 9.80 29.23
N SER A 306 -0.96 10.84 29.57
CA SER A 306 -0.74 11.81 30.64
C SER A 306 0.41 12.81 30.47
N ARG A 307 0.05 14.06 30.15
CA ARG A 307 0.48 15.24 30.91
C ARG A 307 -0.47 16.40 30.58
N ASP A 308 -1.14 16.93 31.60
CA ASP A 308 -1.83 18.24 31.64
C ASP A 308 -0.83 19.39 31.42
N GLY A 309 -0.21 19.41 30.24
CA GLY A 309 0.86 20.32 29.93
C GLY A 309 1.24 20.12 28.48
N GLN A 310 0.40 20.68 27.60
CA GLN A 310 0.71 21.11 26.24
C GLN A 310 2.07 20.64 25.73
N VAL A 311 2.14 19.39 25.29
CA VAL A 311 3.17 18.99 24.34
C VAL A 311 2.61 19.40 23.00
N ASP A 312 2.86 20.66 22.63
CA ASP A 312 2.86 21.05 21.24
C ASP A 312 3.71 19.98 20.54
N ILE A 313 3.13 19.32 19.54
CA ILE A 313 3.95 18.69 18.51
C ILE A 313 4.83 19.83 18.07
N VAL A 314 6.08 19.85 18.53
CA VAL A 314 7.10 20.73 17.98
C VAL A 314 7.21 20.25 16.54
N ALA A 315 6.33 20.78 15.70
CA ALA A 315 6.66 21.19 14.36
C ALA A 315 8.03 21.80 14.52
N ALA A 316 9.05 21.02 14.16
CA ALA A 316 10.45 21.42 14.25
C ALA A 316 10.51 22.89 13.84
N SER A 317 11.00 23.75 14.73
CA SER A 317 11.08 25.21 14.60
C SER A 317 11.38 25.66 13.16
N VAL A 318 10.33 25.75 12.36
CA VAL A 318 10.30 26.19 10.97
C VAL A 318 9.18 27.21 10.96
N ALA A 319 9.51 28.41 10.50
CA ALA A 319 8.70 29.61 10.59
C ALA A 319 7.18 29.38 10.43
N PRO A 320 6.35 30.01 11.27
CA PRO A 320 4.91 29.73 11.40
C PRO A 320 4.07 30.02 10.14
N GLU A 321 4.65 30.63 9.10
CA GLU A 321 3.92 30.96 7.85
C GLU A 321 3.97 29.88 6.75
N LEU A 322 4.79 28.82 6.89
CA LEU A 322 5.02 27.87 5.77
C LEU A 322 5.07 26.38 6.18
N SER A 323 4.63 26.00 7.38
CA SER A 323 4.52 24.58 7.73
C SER A 323 3.44 23.89 6.89
N PRO A 324 3.76 22.87 6.07
CA PRO A 324 2.71 21.97 5.58
C PRO A 324 2.00 21.45 6.82
N THR A 325 0.69 21.66 6.90
CA THR A 325 -0.14 21.23 8.03
C THR A 325 -0.03 19.71 8.16
N SER A 326 0.92 19.25 8.97
CA SER A 326 1.10 17.86 9.37
C SER A 326 -0.05 17.40 10.28
N SER A 327 -0.84 18.35 10.77
CA SER A 327 -2.15 18.05 11.36
C SER A 327 -3.04 17.40 10.31
N LEU A 328 -3.58 16.24 10.67
CA LEU A 328 -4.76 15.68 10.03
C LEU A 328 -5.82 16.78 9.90
N PRO A 329 -6.70 16.76 8.87
CA PRO A 329 -7.87 17.62 8.89
C PRO A 329 -8.57 17.39 10.23
N SER A 330 -9.07 18.47 10.86
CA SER A 330 -9.47 18.50 12.27
C SER A 330 -10.49 17.43 12.68
N ASN A 331 -11.08 16.74 11.72
CA ASN A 331 -12.08 15.69 11.89
C ASN A 331 -11.57 14.26 11.60
N PHE A 332 -10.39 14.05 11.00
CA PHE A 332 -9.86 12.71 10.75
C PHE A 332 -8.92 12.32 11.88
N ARG A 333 -9.34 11.37 12.73
CA ARG A 333 -8.54 10.87 13.85
C ARG A 333 -8.29 9.39 13.68
N VAL A 334 -7.03 9.00 13.66
CA VAL A 334 -6.66 7.58 13.65
C VAL A 334 -7.00 6.97 15.02
N ARG A 335 -7.78 5.90 15.01
CA ARG A 335 -8.18 5.11 16.18
C ARG A 335 -7.55 3.73 16.08
N CYS A 336 -6.93 3.29 17.16
CA CYS A 336 -6.23 2.01 17.24
C CYS A 336 -6.63 1.32 18.54
N SER A 337 -7.00 0.03 18.47
CA SER A 337 -7.36 -0.74 19.66
C SER A 337 -6.16 -0.90 20.60
N PRO A 338 -6.38 -1.07 21.92
CA PRO A 338 -5.28 -1.27 22.87
C PRO A 338 -4.40 -2.48 22.52
N GLU A 339 -5.01 -3.58 22.07
CA GLU A 339 -4.30 -4.80 21.66
C GLU A 339 -3.38 -4.56 20.46
N MET A 340 -3.90 -3.86 19.44
CA MET A 340 -3.13 -3.58 18.23
C MET A 340 -2.03 -2.55 18.49
N ARG A 341 -2.27 -1.60 19.39
CA ARG A 341 -1.26 -0.67 19.89
C ARG A 341 -0.12 -1.44 20.56
N GLU A 342 -0.43 -2.32 21.49
CA GLU A 342 0.56 -3.14 22.20
C GLU A 342 1.37 -4.00 21.21
N TRP A 343 0.68 -4.67 20.28
CA TRP A 343 1.31 -5.45 19.21
C TRP A 343 2.26 -4.59 18.37
N TYR A 344 1.81 -3.41 17.91
CA TYR A 344 2.64 -2.49 17.14
C TYR A 344 3.88 -2.03 17.94
N SER A 345 3.77 -1.91 19.26
CA SER A 345 4.91 -1.52 20.12
C SER A 345 6.03 -2.55 20.12
N GLN A 346 5.66 -3.84 20.05
CA GLN A 346 6.54 -5.01 20.14
C GLN A 346 7.16 -5.39 18.80
N GLU A 347 6.55 -4.97 17.69
CA GLU A 347 7.03 -5.30 16.35
C GLU A 347 8.38 -4.62 16.04
N GLN A 348 9.28 -5.34 15.36
CA GLN A 348 10.61 -4.83 15.02
C GLN A 348 10.59 -3.90 13.80
N LYS A 349 9.64 -4.15 12.89
CA LYS A 349 9.50 -3.47 11.59
C LYS A 349 8.42 -2.39 11.60
N ARG A 350 8.46 -1.55 12.64
CA ARG A 350 7.47 -0.48 12.84
C ARG A 350 7.50 0.57 11.75
N ASP A 351 8.60 0.75 11.04
CA ASP A 351 8.72 1.69 9.93
C ASP A 351 7.87 1.26 8.73
N ASP A 352 7.94 0.00 8.30
CA ASP A 352 7.14 -0.51 7.17
C ASP A 352 5.62 -0.47 7.52
N LEU A 353 5.27 -0.83 8.77
CA LEU A 353 3.92 -0.66 9.29
C LEU A 353 3.46 0.81 9.27
N SER A 354 4.36 1.73 9.64
CA SER A 354 4.04 3.16 9.65
C SER A 354 3.82 3.67 8.24
N ASP A 355 4.64 3.25 7.28
CA ASP A 355 4.54 3.68 5.89
C ASP A 355 3.21 3.24 5.25
N CYS A 356 2.76 2.00 5.48
CA CYS A 356 1.46 1.53 4.96
C CYS A 356 0.26 2.28 5.60
N LEU A 357 0.33 2.65 6.88
CA LEU A 357 -0.69 3.48 7.55
C LEU A 357 -0.69 4.92 7.06
N LEU A 358 0.48 5.54 6.94
CA LEU A 358 0.62 6.90 6.39
C LEU A 358 0.09 7.00 4.96
N GLN A 359 0.29 5.94 4.16
CA GLN A 359 -0.29 5.82 2.83
C GLN A 359 -1.83 5.76 2.86
N ALA A 360 -2.42 4.92 3.72
CA ALA A 360 -3.87 4.78 3.84
C ALA A 360 -4.54 6.11 4.24
N VAL A 361 -3.97 6.78 5.24
CA VAL A 361 -4.47 8.07 5.75
C VAL A 361 -4.34 9.15 4.68
N ALA A 362 -3.19 9.24 4.00
CA ALA A 362 -3.00 10.20 2.90
C ALA A 362 -4.01 9.98 1.77
N TRP A 363 -4.29 8.72 1.41
CA TRP A 363 -5.27 8.39 0.38
C TRP A 363 -6.68 8.86 0.75
N PHE A 364 -7.16 8.57 1.96
CA PHE A 364 -8.47 9.04 2.41
C PHE A 364 -8.58 10.56 2.40
N GLU A 365 -7.53 11.26 2.87
CA GLU A 365 -7.51 12.71 2.81
C GLU A 365 -7.59 13.24 1.38
N TRP A 366 -6.82 12.66 0.45
CA TRP A 366 -6.82 13.10 -0.95
C TRP A 366 -8.17 12.87 -1.61
N LYS A 367 -8.79 11.70 -1.43
CA LYS A 367 -10.13 11.44 -1.96
C LYS A 367 -11.18 12.33 -1.30
N GLY A 368 -11.09 12.54 0.01
CA GLY A 368 -11.98 13.45 0.73
C GLY A 368 -11.91 14.90 0.22
N ARG A 369 -10.69 15.38 -0.08
CA ARG A 369 -10.49 16.71 -0.71
C ARG A 369 -11.00 16.74 -2.14
N ALA A 370 -10.73 15.72 -2.95
CA ALA A 370 -11.23 15.66 -4.32
C ALA A 370 -12.76 15.70 -4.39
N VAL A 371 -13.44 14.99 -3.48
CA VAL A 371 -14.91 15.06 -3.34
C VAL A 371 -15.35 16.47 -2.96
N GLN A 372 -14.69 17.08 -1.98
CA GLN A 372 -15.01 18.43 -1.54
C GLN A 372 -14.85 19.47 -2.66
N GLU A 373 -13.73 19.46 -3.37
CA GLU A 373 -13.47 20.34 -4.51
C GLU A 373 -14.50 20.15 -5.64
N ALA A 374 -14.93 18.91 -5.88
CA ALA A 374 -15.95 18.62 -6.89
C ALA A 374 -17.33 19.20 -6.51
N VAL A 375 -17.69 19.13 -5.22
CA VAL A 375 -18.93 19.72 -4.70
C VAL A 375 -18.87 21.24 -4.74
N GLU A 376 -17.77 21.83 -4.24
CA GLU A 376 -17.57 23.29 -4.25
C GLU A 376 -17.60 23.86 -5.67
N ARG A 377 -17.00 23.17 -6.66
CA ARG A 377 -17.06 23.58 -8.08
C ARG A 377 -18.47 23.51 -8.67
N SER A 378 -19.34 22.66 -8.11
CA SER A 378 -20.72 22.46 -8.59
C SER A 378 -21.72 23.43 -7.94
N MET A 379 -21.42 23.95 -6.74
CA MET A 379 -22.30 24.81 -5.94
C MET A 379 -22.75 26.14 -6.58
N PRO A 380 -21.91 26.91 -7.31
CA PRO A 380 -22.35 28.16 -7.93
C PRO A 380 -23.51 28.00 -8.92
N ARG A 381 -23.77 26.77 -9.39
CA ARG A 381 -24.87 26.45 -10.30
C ARG A 381 -26.19 26.13 -9.58
N LEU A 382 -26.18 25.88 -8.27
CA LEU A 382 -27.37 25.52 -7.48
C LEU A 382 -28.12 26.73 -6.91
N GLY A 383 -27.53 27.93 -6.90
CA GLY A 383 -28.16 29.13 -6.35
C GLY A 383 -29.46 29.59 -7.04
N SER A 384 -29.91 28.91 -8.10
CA SER A 384 -31.12 29.24 -8.84
C SER A 384 -32.15 28.09 -8.92
N VAL A 385 -31.82 26.88 -8.47
CA VAL A 385 -32.72 25.71 -8.65
C VAL A 385 -32.82 24.99 -7.30
N GLY A 386 -34.01 25.01 -6.71
CA GLY A 386 -34.28 24.51 -5.37
C GLY A 386 -33.66 23.14 -5.09
N GLY A 387 -32.71 23.12 -4.15
CA GLY A 387 -32.47 22.04 -3.18
C GLY A 387 -32.18 20.62 -3.67
N ASN A 388 -31.98 20.35 -4.96
CA ASN A 388 -31.83 18.97 -5.40
C ASN A 388 -30.39 18.46 -5.24
N GLU A 389 -30.08 17.89 -4.07
CA GLU A 389 -28.79 17.24 -3.74
C GLU A 389 -28.33 16.24 -4.82
N GLU A 390 -29.29 15.57 -5.47
CA GLU A 390 -29.00 14.58 -6.50
C GLU A 390 -28.35 15.21 -7.73
N ALA A 391 -28.69 16.47 -8.07
CA ALA A 391 -28.08 17.20 -9.18
C ALA A 391 -26.58 17.49 -8.96
N ALA A 392 -26.16 17.72 -7.71
CA ALA A 392 -24.75 17.90 -7.36
C ALA A 392 -23.95 16.59 -7.45
N LEU A 393 -24.60 15.46 -7.21
CA LEU A 393 -24.00 14.12 -7.29
C LEU A 393 -23.85 13.61 -8.72
N GLN A 394 -24.78 13.96 -9.63
CA GLN A 394 -24.81 13.43 -11.00
C GLN A 394 -23.47 13.60 -11.77
N PRO A 395 -22.78 14.76 -11.76
CA PRO A 395 -21.50 14.90 -12.45
C PRO A 395 -20.40 13.98 -11.87
N ILE A 396 -20.39 13.85 -10.53
CA ILE A 396 -19.38 13.07 -9.81
C ILE A 396 -19.62 11.56 -10.05
N LEU A 397 -20.88 11.13 -10.00
CA LEU A 397 -21.27 9.75 -10.27
C LEU A 397 -21.14 9.37 -11.74
N ARG A 398 -21.36 10.30 -12.68
CA ARG A 398 -21.20 10.06 -14.13
C ARG A 398 -19.75 9.75 -14.51
N LYS A 399 -18.77 10.48 -13.98
CA LYS A 399 -17.34 10.18 -14.19
C LYS A 399 -16.99 8.75 -13.73
N ARG A 400 -17.56 8.29 -12.62
CA ARG A 400 -17.38 6.92 -12.11
C ARG A 400 -17.99 5.84 -13.00
N ARG A 401 -19.05 6.16 -13.77
CA ARG A 401 -19.70 5.22 -14.68
C ARG A 401 -18.99 5.13 -16.04
N SER A 402 -18.39 6.22 -16.55
CA SER A 402 -17.73 6.20 -17.86
C SER A 402 -16.44 5.39 -17.89
N SER A 403 -15.71 5.29 -16.77
CA SER A 403 -14.52 4.43 -16.65
C SER A 403 -14.85 2.93 -16.47
N ARG A 404 -16.14 2.56 -16.54
CA ARG A 404 -16.64 1.20 -16.23
C ARG A 404 -17.43 0.58 -17.37
N LYS A 405 -17.33 1.09 -18.61
CA LYS A 405 -17.87 0.34 -19.74
C LYS A 405 -17.09 -0.97 -19.84
N PRO A 406 -17.73 -2.15 -19.74
CA PRO A 406 -17.05 -3.39 -20.01
C PRO A 406 -16.48 -3.33 -21.44
N PRO A 407 -15.33 -3.96 -21.72
CA PRO A 407 -14.88 -4.12 -23.09
C PRO A 407 -16.04 -4.73 -23.88
N SER A 408 -16.33 -4.12 -25.05
CA SER A 408 -17.30 -4.72 -25.98
C SER A 408 -16.90 -6.17 -26.17
N PRO A 409 -17.85 -7.14 -26.10
CA PRO A 409 -17.52 -8.51 -26.45
C PRO A 409 -16.85 -8.46 -27.82
N LEU A 410 -15.64 -9.01 -27.90
CA LEU A 410 -14.93 -9.20 -29.16
C LEU A 410 -15.92 -9.94 -30.07
N ALA A 411 -16.30 -9.29 -31.16
CA ALA A 411 -17.06 -9.94 -32.21
C ALA A 411 -16.17 -11.09 -32.72
N GLU A 412 -16.66 -12.32 -32.54
CA GLU A 412 -16.06 -13.54 -33.10
C GLU A 412 -16.02 -13.50 -34.63
#